data_AF-A0A7Y2ZRV7-F1
#
_entry.id   AF-A0A7Y2ZRV7-F1
#
_cell.length_a   1.000
_cell.length_b   1.000
_cell.length_c   1.000
_cell.angle_alpha   90.00
_cell.angle_beta   90.00
_cell.angle_gamma   90.00
#
_symmetry.space_group_name_H-M   'P 1'
#
loop_
_entity.id
_entity.type
_entity.pdbx_description
1 polymer ?
#
loop_
_entity_poly.entity_id
_entity_poly.type
_entity_poly.pdbx_seq_one_letter_code
_entity_poly.pdbx_strand_id
1 'polypeptide(L)'
;MRTILTILGILSAIIALALSILPFGKIALIPIIASFIIGFIVFQLSKKFQKSTLAVKIIFLLTIIALAFNIYNSLKPNEIIEDQEQIELDIQSEEEDIEELEDLEIE
;
A
#
# COMPACT_ATOMS: atom_id res chain seq x y z
N MET A 1 30.69 -5.13 -3.73
CA MET A 1 29.43 -5.89 -3.51
C MET A 1 28.58 -5.33 -2.38
N ARG A 2 29.07 -5.23 -1.12
CA ARG A 2 28.28 -4.64 -0.01
C ARG A 2 27.70 -3.26 -0.31
N THR A 3 28.51 -2.35 -0.87
CA THR A 3 28.10 -0.97 -1.18
C THR A 3 26.96 -0.93 -2.20
N ILE A 4 27.05 -1.75 -3.24
CA ILE A 4 26.03 -1.88 -4.29
C ILE A 4 24.71 -2.38 -3.67
N LEU A 5 24.77 -3.45 -2.87
CA LEU A 5 23.59 -3.99 -2.17
C LEU A 5 22.98 -2.99 -1.18
N THR A 6 23.81 -2.18 -0.53
CA THR A 6 23.33 -1.13 0.39
C THR A 6 22.61 -0.03 -0.37
N ILE A 7 23.16 0.44 -1.49
CA ILE A 7 22.52 1.44 -2.35
C ILE A 7 21.20 0.90 -2.91
N LEU A 8 21.18 -0.35 -3.39
CA LEU A 8 19.97 -1.01 -3.88
C LEU A 8 18.91 -1.11 -2.78
N GLY A 9 19.30 -1.50 -1.57
CA GLY A 9 18.40 -1.62 -0.43
C GLY A 9 17.78 -0.29 -0.01
N ILE A 10 18.58 0.79 -0.02
CA ILE A 10 18.10 2.15 0.29
C ILE A 10 17.14 2.63 -0.81
N LEU A 11 17.50 2.51 -2.09
CA LEU A 11 16.63 2.90 -3.21
C LEU A 11 15.30 2.13 -3.17
N SER A 12 15.35 0.81 -2.95
CA SER A 12 14.16 -0.01 -2.81
C SER A 12 13.30 0.42 -1.62
N ALA A 13 13.90 0.80 -0.49
CA ALA A 13 13.17 1.27 0.68
C ALA A 13 12.47 2.62 0.43
N ILE A 14 13.13 3.53 -0.31
CA ILE A 14 12.55 4.82 -0.71
C ILE A 14 11.37 4.60 -1.67
N ILE A 15 11.53 3.73 -2.67
CA ILE A 15 10.46 3.38 -3.61
C ILE A 15 9.28 2.72 -2.89
N ALA A 16 9.56 1.80 -1.95
CA ALA A 16 8.57 1.16 -1.11
C ALA A 16 7.76 2.19 -0.30
N LEU A 17 8.46 3.14 0.34
CA LEU A 17 7.82 4.19 1.11
C LEU A 17 6.94 5.10 0.23
N ALA A 18 7.47 5.55 -0.91
CA ALA A 18 6.73 6.39 -1.85
C ALA A 18 5.46 5.69 -2.37
N LEU A 19 5.56 4.44 -2.82
CA LEU A 19 4.42 3.68 -3.31
C LEU A 19 3.40 3.35 -2.21
N SER A 20 3.86 3.23 -0.96
CA SER A 20 2.98 2.94 0.15
C SER A 20 2.17 4.14 0.64
N ILE A 21 2.68 5.36 0.43
CA ILE A 21 1.97 6.60 0.74
C ILE A 21 0.90 6.87 -0.34
N LEU A 22 1.21 6.54 -1.60
CA LEU A 22 0.25 6.63 -2.70
C LEU A 22 -0.83 5.54 -2.61
N PRO A 23 -1.98 5.71 -3.29
CA PRO A 23 -3.05 4.70 -3.36
C PRO A 23 -2.66 3.46 -4.21
N PHE A 24 -1.38 3.11 -4.24
CA PHE A 24 -0.82 1.94 -4.93
C PHE A 24 -0.54 0.80 -3.95
N GLY A 25 -1.27 0.72 -2.83
CA GLY A 25 -0.97 -0.17 -1.69
C GLY A 25 -0.62 -1.61 -2.07
N LYS A 26 -1.34 -2.23 -3.01
CA LYS A 26 -1.04 -3.60 -3.47
C LYS A 26 0.30 -3.71 -4.21
N ILE A 27 0.68 -2.71 -4.99
CA ILE A 27 1.93 -2.67 -5.78
C ILE A 27 3.13 -2.40 -4.86
N ALA A 28 2.93 -1.61 -3.80
CA ALA A 28 3.97 -1.28 -2.83
C ALA A 28 4.50 -2.50 -2.04
N LEU A 29 3.74 -3.60 -1.93
CA LEU A 29 4.17 -4.81 -1.25
C LEU A 29 5.44 -5.44 -1.86
N ILE A 30 5.57 -5.41 -3.19
CA ILE A 30 6.72 -5.99 -3.90
C ILE A 30 8.05 -5.32 -3.47
N PRO A 31 8.21 -3.98 -3.58
CA PRO A 31 9.44 -3.32 -3.13
C PRO A 31 9.63 -3.34 -1.61
N ILE A 32 8.56 -3.47 -0.80
CA ILE A 32 8.69 -3.67 0.66
C ILE A 32 9.38 -5.01 0.94
N ILE A 33 8.90 -6.11 0.37
CA ILE A 33 9.47 -7.45 0.55
C ILE A 33 10.90 -7.50 0.02
N ALA A 34 11.14 -6.93 -1.18
CA ALA A 34 12.47 -6.86 -1.77
C ALA A 34 13.45 -6.09 -0.89
N SER A 35 13.05 -4.93 -0.37
CA SER A 35 13.86 -4.11 0.54
C SER A 35 14.20 -4.87 1.83
N PHE A 36 13.24 -5.61 2.39
CA PHE A 36 13.45 -6.43 3.58
C PHE A 36 14.50 -7.52 3.36
N ILE A 37 14.39 -8.28 2.25
CA ILE A 37 15.34 -9.35 1.91
C ILE A 37 16.74 -8.77 1.68
N ILE A 38 16.85 -7.67 0.92
CA ILE A 38 18.14 -7.02 0.67
C ILE A 38 18.73 -6.49 1.98
N GLY A 39 17.92 -5.85 2.83
CA GLY A 39 18.33 -5.39 4.17
C GLY A 39 18.89 -6.52 5.03
N PHE A 40 18.26 -7.69 5.00
CA PHE A 40 18.73 -8.89 5.69
C PHE A 40 20.06 -9.42 5.13
N ILE A 41 20.23 -9.44 3.80
CA ILE A 41 21.49 -9.81 3.16
C ILE A 41 22.61 -8.84 3.58
N VAL A 42 22.35 -7.53 3.54
CA VAL A 42 23.32 -6.50 3.94
C VAL A 42 23.67 -6.61 5.44
N PHE A 43 22.72 -7.02 6.27
CA PHE A 43 22.96 -7.32 7.69
C PHE A 43 23.96 -8.45 7.88
N GLN A 44 23.73 -9.60 7.22
CA GLN A 44 24.63 -10.75 7.27
C GLN A 44 26.05 -10.37 6.80
N LEU A 45 26.16 -9.62 5.70
CA LEU A 45 27.45 -9.13 5.22
C LEU A 45 28.11 -8.18 6.24
N SER A 46 27.35 -7.26 6.84
CA SER A 46 27.91 -6.30 7.80
C SER A 46 28.43 -6.98 9.07
N LYS A 47 27.76 -8.06 9.52
CA LYS A 47 28.24 -8.92 10.61
C LYS A 47 29.55 -9.63 10.24
N LYS A 48 29.64 -10.18 9.02
CA LYS A 48 30.84 -10.89 8.54
C LYS A 48 32.08 -9.99 8.41
N PHE A 49 31.90 -8.73 8.04
CA PHE A 49 33.00 -7.79 7.80
C PHE A 49 33.25 -6.79 8.95
N GLN A 50 32.63 -6.99 10.13
CA GLN A 50 32.69 -6.09 11.30
C GLN A 50 32.45 -4.60 10.94
N LYS A 51 31.57 -4.36 9.95
CA LYS A 51 31.27 -2.99 9.50
C LYS A 51 30.07 -2.43 10.25
N SER A 52 30.01 -1.10 10.32
CA SER A 52 28.87 -0.38 10.88
C SER A 52 27.55 -0.86 10.26
N THR A 53 26.58 -1.13 11.13
CA THR A 53 25.22 -1.56 10.79
C THR A 53 24.26 -0.38 10.61
N LEU A 54 24.76 0.86 10.62
CA LEU A 54 23.94 2.07 10.50
C LEU A 54 23.07 2.07 9.24
N ALA A 55 23.65 1.71 8.08
CA ALA A 55 22.88 1.62 6.83
C ALA A 55 21.79 0.54 6.88
N VAL A 56 22.06 -0.58 7.55
CA VAL A 56 21.07 -1.66 7.75
C VAL A 56 19.91 -1.14 8.60
N LYS A 57 20.22 -0.43 9.70
CA LYS A 57 19.19 0.18 10.55
C LYS A 57 18.30 1.14 9.77
N ILE A 58 18.88 1.97 8.89
CA ILE A 58 18.11 2.89 8.03
C ILE A 58 17.20 2.12 7.07
N ILE A 59 17.71 1.08 6.39
CA ILE A 59 16.90 0.27 5.47
C ILE A 59 15.71 -0.33 6.22
N PHE A 60 15.95 -1.05 7.32
CA PHE A 60 14.88 -1.66 8.10
C PHE A 60 13.88 -0.64 8.65
N LEU A 61 14.35 0.52 9.12
CA LEU A 61 13.47 1.58 9.62
C LEU A 61 12.52 2.06 8.51
N LEU A 62 13.05 2.35 7.32
CA LEU A 62 12.24 2.78 6.18
C LEU A 62 11.26 1.68 5.73
N THR A 63 11.69 0.42 5.70
CA THR A 63 10.83 -0.72 5.34
C THR A 63 9.68 -0.90 6.33
N ILE A 64 9.93 -0.77 7.63
CA ILE A 64 8.89 -0.89 8.67
C ILE A 64 7.87 0.24 8.56
N ILE A 65 8.33 1.48 8.35
CA ILE A 65 7.44 2.63 8.15
C ILE A 65 6.59 2.42 6.90
N ALA A 66 7.19 2.00 5.78
CA ALA A 66 6.47 1.69 4.55
C ALA A 66 5.42 0.59 4.79
N LEU A 67 5.76 -0.48 5.51
CA LEU A 67 4.81 -1.55 5.84
C LEU A 67 3.64 -1.04 6.70
N ALA A 68 3.90 -0.16 7.67
CA ALA A 68 2.85 0.43 8.49
C ALA A 68 1.88 1.28 7.66
N PHE A 69 2.39 2.11 6.75
CA PHE A 69 1.56 2.86 5.80
C PHE A 69 0.75 1.94 4.89
N ASN A 70 1.34 0.83 4.47
CA ASN A 70 0.69 -0.13 3.58
C ASN A 70 -0.51 -0.78 4.28
N ILE A 71 -0.30 -1.26 5.51
CA ILE A 71 -1.35 -1.83 6.35
C ILE A 71 -2.43 -0.78 6.62
N TYR A 72 -2.04 0.43 6.99
CA TYR A 72 -2.99 1.53 7.22
C TYR A 72 -3.86 1.80 5.99
N ASN A 73 -3.25 1.90 4.81
CA ASN A 73 -3.98 2.10 3.56
C ASN A 73 -4.80 0.86 3.16
N SER A 74 -4.41 -0.35 3.55
CA SER A 74 -5.15 -1.58 3.28
C SER A 74 -6.34 -1.81 4.21
N LEU A 75 -6.33 -1.21 5.40
CA LEU A 75 -7.42 -1.28 6.38
C LEU A 75 -8.47 -0.19 6.19
N LYS A 76 -8.17 0.84 5.38
CA LYS A 76 -9.19 1.79 4.95
C LYS A 76 -10.30 1.00 4.26
N PRO A 77 -11.58 1.22 4.62
CA PRO A 77 -12.68 0.73 3.81
C PRO A 77 -12.39 1.10 2.36
N ASN A 78 -12.76 0.24 1.42
CA ASN A 78 -13.01 0.73 0.07
C ASN A 78 -14.20 1.70 0.24
N GLU A 79 -13.95 2.94 0.64
CA GLU A 79 -14.76 4.05 0.19
C GLU A 79 -14.55 4.01 -1.32
N ILE A 80 -15.39 3.21 -1.97
CA ILE A 80 -15.88 3.58 -3.28
C ILE A 80 -16.35 4.99 -3.02
N ILE A 81 -15.59 5.97 -3.50
CA ILE A 81 -16.11 7.32 -3.63
C ILE A 81 -17.14 7.18 -4.74
N GLU A 82 -18.27 6.54 -4.45
CA GLU A 82 -19.50 6.84 -5.16
C GLU A 82 -19.71 8.31 -4.84
N ASP A 83 -19.61 9.13 -5.87
CA ASP A 83 -20.02 10.53 -5.78
C ASP A 83 -21.37 10.54 -5.07
N GLN A 84 -21.58 11.44 -4.09
CA GLN A 84 -22.86 11.49 -3.39
C GLN A 84 -24.03 11.63 -4.37
N GLU A 85 -23.77 12.26 -5.52
CA GLU A 85 -24.66 12.34 -6.68
C GLU A 85 -25.03 10.98 -7.27
N GLN A 86 -24.07 10.05 -7.38
CA GLN A 86 -24.30 8.69 -7.88
C GLN A 86 -25.16 7.88 -6.91
N ILE A 87 -24.94 8.03 -5.60
CA ILE A 87 -25.75 7.38 -4.56
C ILE A 87 -27.19 7.92 -4.59
N GLU A 88 -27.36 9.24 -4.72
CA GLU A 88 -28.69 9.86 -4.85
C GLU A 88 -29.41 9.42 -6.14
N LEU A 89 -28.70 9.28 -7.25
CA LEU A 89 -29.25 8.79 -8.51
C LEU A 89 -29.69 7.31 -8.42
N ASP A 90 -28.89 6.46 -7.78
CA ASP A 90 -29.23 5.04 -7.62
C ASP A 90 -30.46 4.87 -6.70
N ILE A 91 -30.57 5.68 -5.62
CA ILE A 91 -31.75 5.68 -4.74
C ILE A 91 -32.99 6.18 -5.49
N GLN A 92 -32.89 7.26 -6.27
CA GLN A 92 -34.02 7.75 -7.07
C GLN A 92 -34.47 6.73 -8.12
N SER A 93 -33.52 6.07 -8.78
CA SER A 93 -33.84 5.00 -9.74
C SER A 93 -34.54 3.82 -9.07
N GLU A 94 -34.13 3.41 -7.87
CA GLU A 94 -34.82 2.35 -7.12
C GLU A 94 -36.22 2.77 -6.67
N GLU A 95 -36.43 4.02 -6.24
CA GLU A 95 -37.76 4.55 -5.90
C GLU A 95 -38.68 4.61 -7.12
N GLU A 96 -38.19 5.09 -8.28
CA GLU A 96 -38.94 5.13 -9.54
C GLU A 96 -39.33 3.71 -10.01
N ASP A 97 -38.40 2.74 -9.92
CA ASP A 97 -38.67 1.34 -10.28
C ASP A 97 -39.75 0.72 -9.37
N ILE A 98 -39.77 1.07 -8.08
CA ILE A 98 -40.81 0.59 -7.13
C ILE A 98 -42.17 1.22 -7.46
N GLU A 99 -42.21 2.52 -7.74
CA GLU A 99 -43.45 3.23 -8.09
C GLU A 99 -44.05 2.68 -9.40
N GLU A 100 -43.21 2.40 -10.41
CA GLU A 100 -43.65 1.77 -11.66
C GLU A 100 -44.21 0.36 -11.44
N LEU A 101 -43.63 -0.41 -10.51
CA LEU A 101 -44.14 -1.74 -10.14
C LEU A 101 -45.46 -1.68 -9.36
N GLU A 102 -45.61 -0.71 -8.44
CA GLU A 102 -46.87 -0.51 -7.71
C GLU A 102 -48.01 -0.11 -8.66
N ASP A 103 -47.74 0.79 -9.62
CA ASP A 103 -48.72 1.18 -10.64
C ASP A 103 -49.13 0.00 -11.55
N LEU A 104 -48.22 -0.93 -11.84
CA LEU A 104 -48.51 -2.16 -12.60
C LEU A 104 -49.34 -3.19 -11.81
N GLU A 105 -49.32 -3.18 -10.48
CA GLU A 105 -50.14 -4.08 -9.64
C GLU A 105 -51.57 -3.57 -9.39
N ILE A 106 -51.83 -2.27 -9.63
CA ILE A 106 -53.12 -1.61 -9.39
C ILE A 106 -54.07 -1.71 -10.61
N GLU A 107 -53.60 -2.22 -11.76
CA GLU A 107 -54.39 -2.58 -12.95
C GLU A 107 -54.84 -4.06 -12.96
#